data_AF-A0A7S3ZSZ6-F1
#
_entry.id   AF-A0A7S3ZSZ6-F1
#
_cell.length_a   1.000
_cell.length_b   1.000
_cell.length_c   1.000
_cell.angle_alpha   90.00
_cell.angle_beta   90.00
_cell.angle_gamma   90.00
#
_symmetry.space_group_name_H-M   'P 1'
#
loop_
_entity.id
_entity.type
_entity.pdbx_description
1 polymer ?
#
loop_
_entity_poly.entity_id
_entity_poly.type
_entity_poly.pdbx_seq_one_letter_code
_entity_poly.pdbx_strand_id
1 'polypeptide(L)'
;RRDERAVNLISAQVINFNRTKGRGAPHSCVMCGKRGRPPTKGKDPPADDDRVVIPTQNKDVCKVCDTVTWKHNPTGAYFKWCKGCKRFHEIHAFAGKLKASKCDDSRARGRAGYMRRKEDGENAS
;
A
#
# COMPACT_ATOMS: atom_id res chain seq x y z
N ARG A 1 24.73 25.23 -4.34
CA ARG A 1 23.68 24.27 -4.75
C ARG A 1 24.24 22.89 -4.49
N ARG A 2 23.79 22.22 -3.42
CA ARG A 2 24.25 20.88 -3.06
C ARG A 2 23.06 19.96 -3.20
N ASP A 3 23.29 18.88 -3.93
CA ASP A 3 22.36 17.84 -4.33
C ASP A 3 21.36 17.45 -3.25
N GLU A 4 20.08 17.41 -3.65
CA GLU A 4 19.02 16.69 -2.97
C GLU A 4 19.47 15.24 -2.82
N ARG A 5 19.91 14.90 -1.61
CA ARG A 5 20.27 13.53 -1.21
C ARG A 5 19.05 12.64 -1.42
N ALA A 6 19.01 11.98 -2.57
CA ALA A 6 18.26 10.74 -2.72
C ALA A 6 18.66 9.84 -1.54
N VAL A 7 17.71 9.57 -0.66
CA VAL A 7 17.92 8.67 0.47
C VAL A 7 18.04 7.27 -0.10
N ASN A 8 19.28 6.82 -0.26
CA ASN A 8 19.56 5.42 -0.57
C ASN A 8 19.17 4.59 0.66
N LEU A 9 17.96 4.01 0.63
CA LEU A 9 17.55 3.01 1.60
C LEU A 9 18.47 1.80 1.43
N ILE A 10 19.38 1.58 2.38
CA ILE A 10 20.23 0.38 2.38
C ILE A 10 19.37 -0.85 2.67
N SER A 11 19.66 -1.98 2.03
CA SER A 11 18.87 -3.22 2.16
C SER A 11 18.69 -3.70 3.61
N ALA A 12 19.59 -3.32 4.53
CA ALA A 12 19.48 -3.63 5.95
C ALA A 12 18.42 -2.79 6.70
N GLN A 13 18.04 -1.63 6.17
CA GLN A 13 17.02 -0.73 6.72
C GLN A 13 15.61 -1.02 6.16
N VAL A 14 15.52 -1.94 5.21
CA VAL A 14 14.27 -2.36 4.59
C VAL A 14 14.08 -3.83 4.93
N ILE A 15 13.08 -4.16 5.75
CA ILE A 15 12.74 -5.57 5.95
C ILE A 15 12.05 -6.06 4.68
N ASN A 16 12.82 -6.63 3.77
CA ASN A 16 12.29 -7.34 2.61
C ASN A 16 11.91 -8.74 3.07
N PHE A 17 10.70 -8.91 3.60
CA PHE A 17 10.16 -10.25 3.77
C PHE A 17 9.97 -10.82 2.37
N ASN A 18 10.86 -11.74 1.98
CA ASN A 18 10.79 -12.42 0.70
C ASN A 18 9.36 -12.92 0.48
N ARG A 19 8.83 -12.65 -0.72
CA ARG A 19 7.54 -13.23 -1.14
C ARG A 19 7.65 -14.74 -1.10
N THR A 20 7.11 -15.35 -0.06
CA THR A 20 6.98 -16.80 0.03
C THR A 20 5.84 -17.21 -0.90
N LYS A 21 6.16 -17.39 -2.19
CA LYS A 21 5.27 -18.00 -3.19
C LYS A 21 5.14 -19.51 -2.92
N GLY A 22 4.56 -19.89 -1.79
CA GLY A 22 4.28 -21.29 -1.45
C GLY A 22 2.83 -21.44 -1.04
N ARG A 23 2.12 -22.43 -1.59
CA ARG A 23 0.84 -22.87 -1.00
C ARG A 23 1.14 -23.34 0.42
N GLY A 24 0.61 -22.65 1.43
CA GLY A 24 0.82 -22.98 2.84
C GLY A 24 1.99 -22.28 3.53
N ALA A 25 2.77 -21.42 2.84
CA ALA A 25 3.79 -20.62 3.52
C ALA A 25 3.12 -19.53 4.40
N PRO A 26 3.64 -19.26 5.61
CA PRO A 26 3.10 -18.21 6.47
C PRO A 26 3.21 -16.86 5.77
N HIS A 27 2.06 -16.32 5.40
CA HIS A 27 1.92 -15.08 4.65
C HIS A 27 2.01 -13.89 5.62
N SER A 28 3.20 -13.45 6.02
CA SER A 28 3.33 -12.31 6.96
C SER A 28 3.15 -10.97 6.25
N CYS A 29 2.67 -9.97 6.99
CA CYS A 29 2.59 -8.61 6.47
C CYS A 29 4.00 -8.01 6.37
N VAL A 30 4.36 -7.48 5.20
CA VAL A 30 5.69 -6.89 4.95
C VAL A 30 5.98 -5.62 5.77
N MET A 31 4.96 -5.05 6.42
CA MET A 31 5.10 -3.82 7.21
C MET A 31 5.15 -4.09 8.71
N CYS A 32 4.12 -4.75 9.26
CA CYS A 32 4.03 -5.00 10.70
C CYS A 32 4.59 -6.36 11.12
N GLY A 33 5.01 -7.22 10.18
CA GLY A 33 5.51 -8.56 10.46
C GLY A 33 4.46 -9.57 10.94
N LYS A 34 3.24 -9.11 11.30
CA LYS A 34 2.16 -9.97 11.78
C LYS A 34 1.79 -11.03 10.75
N ARG A 35 1.56 -12.26 11.23
CA ARG A 35 1.20 -13.40 10.39
C ARG A 35 -0.16 -13.16 9.74
N GLY A 36 -0.27 -13.51 8.48
CA GLY A 36 -1.53 -13.49 7.74
C GLY A 36 -2.47 -14.57 8.23
N ARG A 37 -3.74 -14.21 8.34
CA ARG A 37 -4.81 -15.18 8.56
C ARG A 37 -5.14 -15.90 7.23
N PRO A 38 -5.37 -17.22 7.25
CA PRO A 38 -6.01 -17.90 6.13
C PRO A 38 -7.37 -17.26 5.81
N PRO A 39 -7.82 -17.24 4.55
CA PRO A 39 -9.16 -16.76 4.21
C PRO A 39 -10.23 -17.67 4.85
N THR A 40 -10.76 -17.26 6.01
CA THR A 40 -11.90 -17.93 6.65
C THR A 40 -13.18 -17.26 6.18
N LYS A 41 -14.07 -17.98 5.48
CA LYS A 41 -15.40 -17.47 5.12
C LYS A 41 -16.20 -17.23 6.40
N GLY A 42 -16.64 -15.99 6.61
CA GLY A 42 -17.77 -15.66 7.50
C GLY A 42 -17.59 -15.84 9.00
N LYS A 43 -16.37 -15.96 9.52
CA LYS A 43 -16.12 -15.93 10.97
C LYS A 43 -15.19 -14.79 11.34
N ASP A 44 -15.68 -13.92 12.22
CA ASP A 44 -14.85 -12.92 12.88
C ASP A 44 -13.72 -13.60 13.65
N PRO A 45 -12.56 -12.95 13.81
CA PRO A 45 -11.49 -13.49 14.61
C PRO A 45 -11.87 -13.66 16.08
N PRO A 46 -11.38 -14.71 16.77
CA PRO A 46 -11.23 -14.67 18.21
C PRO A 46 -10.47 -13.40 18.61
N ALA A 47 -10.88 -12.77 19.71
CA ALA A 47 -10.33 -11.49 20.16
C ALA A 47 -8.81 -11.54 20.47
N ASP A 48 -8.27 -12.74 20.67
CA ASP A 48 -6.88 -13.05 20.98
C ASP A 48 -6.03 -13.45 19.75
N ASP A 49 -6.60 -13.43 18.54
CA ASP A 49 -5.86 -13.73 17.31
C ASP A 49 -5.04 -12.51 16.82
N ASP A 50 -3.74 -12.49 17.09
CA ASP A 50 -2.81 -11.43 16.62
C ASP A 50 -2.51 -11.51 15.10
N ARG A 51 -3.19 -12.38 14.35
CA ARG A 51 -3.07 -12.45 12.88
C ARG A 51 -3.81 -11.33 12.19
N VAL A 52 -3.35 -10.99 10.99
CA VAL A 52 -3.91 -9.90 10.18
C VAL A 52 -4.51 -10.40 8.87
N VAL A 53 -5.54 -9.69 8.39
CA VAL A 53 -6.09 -9.93 7.04
C VAL A 53 -5.19 -9.26 6.00
N ILE A 54 -4.59 -10.07 5.12
CA ILE A 54 -3.79 -9.58 4.01
C ILE A 54 -4.53 -9.85 2.69
N PRO A 55 -5.09 -8.81 2.05
CA PRO A 55 -5.78 -8.99 0.77
C PRO A 55 -4.81 -9.47 -0.32
N THR A 56 -5.25 -10.40 -1.16
CA THR A 56 -4.45 -10.94 -2.27
C THR A 56 -3.89 -9.86 -3.19
N GLN A 57 -4.65 -8.77 -3.39
CA GLN A 57 -4.29 -7.65 -4.26
C GLN A 57 -3.30 -6.66 -3.62
N ASN A 58 -3.02 -6.78 -2.33
CA ASN A 58 -2.26 -5.80 -1.57
C ASN A 58 -0.77 -6.13 -1.42
N LYS A 59 -0.23 -7.03 -2.26
CA LYS A 59 1.21 -7.35 -2.29
C LYS A 59 1.80 -7.53 -0.89
N ASP A 60 1.15 -8.36 -0.08
CA ASP A 60 1.63 -8.72 1.24
C ASP A 60 1.50 -7.61 2.32
N VAL A 61 0.68 -6.57 2.07
CA VAL A 61 0.32 -5.53 3.04
C VAL A 61 -1.07 -5.78 3.62
N CYS A 62 -1.19 -5.84 4.95
CA CYS A 62 -2.45 -6.08 5.63
C CYS A 62 -3.38 -4.86 5.61
N LYS A 63 -4.68 -5.07 5.85
CA LYS A 63 -5.68 -3.98 5.88
C LYS A 63 -5.35 -2.85 6.88
N VAL A 64 -4.73 -3.18 8.01
CA VAL A 64 -4.31 -2.17 8.99
C VAL A 64 -3.17 -1.32 8.40
N CYS A 65 -2.11 -1.97 7.92
CA CYS A 65 -0.94 -1.27 7.38
C CYS A 65 -1.24 -0.49 6.08
N ASP A 66 -2.28 -0.87 5.33
CA ASP A 66 -2.69 -0.22 4.08
C ASP A 66 -3.52 1.07 4.26
N THR A 67 -3.94 1.37 5.49
CA THR A 67 -4.76 2.55 5.83
C THR A 67 -4.01 3.61 6.63
N VAL A 68 -2.99 3.22 7.39
CA VAL A 68 -2.23 4.12 8.28
C VAL A 68 -1.06 4.80 7.56
N THR A 69 -0.56 5.88 8.18
CA THR A 69 0.68 6.55 7.78
C THR A 69 1.83 6.03 8.64
N TRP A 70 2.96 5.71 8.01
CA TRP A 70 4.15 5.19 8.65
C TRP A 70 5.21 6.29 8.76
N LYS A 71 5.94 6.35 9.87
CA LYS A 71 7.13 7.19 10.02
C LYS A 71 8.37 6.29 9.95
N HIS A 72 9.29 6.58 9.06
CA HIS A 72 10.59 5.93 9.03
C HIS A 72 11.47 6.56 10.11
N ASN A 73 11.77 5.81 11.18
CA ASN A 73 12.47 6.34 12.35
C ASN A 73 13.82 7.00 12.02
N PRO A 74 14.70 6.41 11.19
CA PRO A 74 16.01 7.00 10.90
C PRO A 74 15.95 8.36 10.18
N THR A 75 15.03 8.52 9.22
CA THR A 75 14.97 9.74 8.40
C THR A 75 13.87 10.71 8.80
N GLY A 76 12.94 10.28 9.65
CA GLY A 76 11.73 11.03 9.98
C GLY A 76 10.70 11.13 8.84
N ALA A 77 10.99 10.57 7.67
CA ALA A 77 10.10 10.63 6.50
C ALA A 77 8.80 9.86 6.75
N TYR A 78 7.70 10.39 6.25
CA TYR A 78 6.38 9.79 6.36
C TYR A 78 5.99 9.11 5.06
N PHE A 79 5.49 7.87 5.15
CA PHE A 79 5.11 7.04 4.02
C PHE A 79 3.67 6.57 4.16
N LYS A 80 3.01 6.39 3.01
CA LYS A 80 1.66 5.85 2.93
C LYS A 80 1.52 4.86 1.78
N TRP A 81 0.73 3.81 2.00
CA TRP A 81 0.41 2.84 0.96
C TRP A 81 -0.58 3.43 -0.06
N CYS A 82 -0.23 3.37 -1.35
CA CYS A 82 -1.14 3.74 -2.42
C CYS A 82 -1.92 2.52 -2.92
N LYS A 83 -3.25 2.53 -2.75
CA LYS A 83 -4.13 1.45 -3.23
C LYS A 83 -4.21 1.35 -4.76
N GLY A 84 -3.82 2.40 -5.49
CA GLY A 84 -3.85 2.47 -6.95
C GLY A 84 -2.66 1.77 -7.61
N CYS A 85 -1.44 2.19 -7.27
CA CYS A 85 -0.21 1.60 -7.83
C CYS A 85 0.37 0.44 -7.00
N LYS A 86 -0.19 0.18 -5.81
CA LYS A 86 0.26 -0.88 -4.87
C LYS A 86 1.74 -0.71 -4.50
N ARG A 87 2.11 0.51 -4.10
CA ARG A 87 3.45 0.91 -3.65
C ARG A 87 3.36 1.85 -2.44
N PHE A 88 4.42 1.87 -1.64
CA PHE A 88 4.63 2.93 -0.65
C PHE A 88 5.15 4.18 -1.36
N HIS A 89 4.61 5.32 -0.96
CA HIS A 89 5.10 6.62 -1.39
C HIS A 89 5.29 7.50 -0.15
N GLU A 90 6.24 8.44 -0.24
CA GLU A 90 6.33 9.53 0.70
C GLU A 90 5.05 10.36 0.73
N ILE A 91 4.78 11.01 1.86
CA ILE A 91 3.54 11.73 2.11
C ILE A 91 3.27 12.86 1.11
N HIS A 92 4.33 13.46 0.54
CA HIS A 92 4.21 14.49 -0.50
C HIS A 92 3.53 13.99 -1.77
N ALA A 93 3.60 12.70 -2.08
CA ALA A 93 2.86 12.11 -3.21
C ALA A 93 1.33 12.10 -3.00
N PHE A 94 0.85 12.51 -1.83
CA PHE A 94 -0.56 12.69 -1.48
C PHE A 94 -0.91 14.16 -1.19
N ALA A 95 -0.03 15.11 -1.53
CA ALA A 95 -0.17 16.52 -1.15
C ALA A 95 -1.52 17.12 -1.56
N GLY A 96 -2.03 16.78 -2.74
CA GLY A 96 -3.33 17.29 -3.19
C GLY A 96 -4.54 16.72 -2.42
N LYS A 97 -4.38 15.65 -1.63
CA LYS A 97 -5.39 15.15 -0.67
C LYS A 97 -4.77 14.12 0.30
N LEU A 98 -4.22 14.57 1.43
CA LEU A 98 -3.50 13.70 2.39
C LEU A 98 -4.33 12.51 2.92
N LYS A 99 -5.65 12.70 3.10
CA LYS A 99 -6.56 11.63 3.55
C LYS A 99 -6.89 10.59 2.46
N ALA A 100 -6.53 10.81 1.20
CA ALA A 100 -6.85 9.90 0.11
C ALA A 100 -6.09 8.56 0.21
N SER A 101 -6.69 7.49 -0.30
CA SER A 101 -6.07 6.15 -0.38
C SER A 101 -5.23 5.93 -1.64
N LYS A 102 -5.20 6.91 -2.56
CA LYS A 102 -4.43 6.89 -3.81
C LYS A 102 -3.54 8.14 -3.88
N CYS A 103 -2.30 7.98 -4.35
CA CYS A 103 -1.39 9.09 -4.62
C CYS A 103 -1.91 9.96 -5.76
N ASP A 104 -1.35 11.15 -5.89
CA ASP A 104 -1.79 12.20 -6.79
C ASP A 104 -1.77 11.73 -8.25
N ASP A 105 -0.71 11.03 -8.67
CA ASP A 105 -0.61 10.42 -10.00
C ASP A 105 -1.68 9.38 -10.25
N SER A 106 -1.98 8.52 -9.27
CA SER A 106 -3.02 7.51 -9.42
C SER A 106 -4.41 8.13 -9.43
N ARG A 107 -4.62 9.27 -8.75
CA ARG A 107 -5.86 10.05 -8.84
C ARG A 107 -5.98 10.75 -10.19
N ALA A 108 -4.90 11.33 -10.70
CA ALA A 108 -4.84 11.97 -12.01
C ALA A 108 -5.14 10.98 -13.14
N ARG A 109 -4.48 9.82 -13.16
CA ARG A 109 -4.78 8.73 -14.10
C ARG A 109 -6.23 8.25 -13.99
N GLY A 110 -6.75 8.16 -12.76
CA GLY A 110 -8.14 7.80 -12.52
C GLY A 110 -9.14 8.80 -13.12
N ARG A 111 -8.87 10.11 -12.99
CA ARG A 111 -9.67 11.18 -13.59
C ARG A 111 -9.57 11.14 -15.12
N ALA A 112 -8.37 11.08 -15.67
CA ALA A 112 -8.16 11.01 -17.12
C ALA A 112 -8.92 9.81 -17.74
N GLY A 113 -8.83 8.64 -17.11
CA GLY A 113 -9.56 7.46 -17.56
C GLY A 113 -11.09 7.57 -17.43
N TYR A 114 -11.59 8.37 -16.49
CA TYR A 114 -13.04 8.66 -16.39
C TYR A 114 -13.49 9.60 -17.50
N MET A 115 -12.75 10.68 -17.76
CA MET A 115 -13.07 11.63 -18.83
C MET A 115 -13.11 10.93 -20.19
N ARG A 116 -12.09 10.10 -20.50
CA ARG A 116 -12.08 9.32 -21.75
C ARG A 116 -13.31 8.42 -21.91
N ARG A 117 -13.70 7.68 -20.86
CA ARG A 117 -14.90 6.83 -20.91
C ARG A 117 -16.19 7.62 -21.05
N LYS A 118 -16.23 8.86 -20.52
CA LYS A 118 -17.39 9.73 -20.66
C LYS A 118 -17.51 10.23 -22.10
N GLU A 119 -16.40 10.71 -22.68
CA GLU A 119 -16.31 11.14 -24.08
C GLU A 119 -16.64 9.99 -25.05
N ASP A 120 -16.13 8.79 -24.81
CA ASP A 120 -16.43 7.60 -25.63
C ASP A 120 -17.92 7.22 -25.55
N GLY A 121 -18.59 7.45 -24.41
CA GLY A 121 -20.02 7.16 -24.22
C GLY A 121 -20.95 8.24 -24.78
N GLU A 122 -20.56 9.51 -24.72
CA GLU A 122 -21.28 10.63 -25.31
C GLU A 122 -21.15 10.66 -26.85
N ASN A 123 -20.02 10.22 -27.40
CA ASN A 123 -19.83 10.09 -28.86
C ASN A 123 -20.42 8.80 -29.46
N ALA A 124 -20.87 7.87 -28.63
CA ALA A 124 -21.53 6.62 -29.06
C ALA A 124 -23.07 6.68 -28.94
N SER A 125 -23.64 7.84 -28.56
CA SER A 125 -25.07 8.13 -28.51
C SER A 125 -25.44 9.16 -29.58
#